data_AF-A0A8S3Y2I0-F1
#
_entry.id   AF-A0A8S3Y2I0-F1
#
_cell.length_a   1.000
_cell.length_b   1.000
_cell.length_c   1.000
_cell.angle_alpha   90.00
_cell.angle_beta   90.00
_cell.angle_gamma   90.00
#
_symmetry.space_group_name_H-M   'P 1'
#
loop_
_entity.id
_entity.type
_entity.pdbx_description
1 polymer ?
#
loop_
_entity_poly.entity_id
_entity_poly.type
_entity_poly.pdbx_seq_one_letter_code
_entity_poly.pdbx_strand_id
1 'polypeptide(L)'
;MSHPKEVGGYKLGSLSIEGKTKQVFDLPEHPGHCLLLNKDRITAGDGVKAHDLEGKVAISNQTNAKVFEILKGADIKTAFVKMASAT
;
A
#
# COMPACT_ATOMS: atom_id res chain seq x y z
N MET A 1 15.84 8.10 -4.84
CA MET A 1 15.25 8.71 -3.62
C MET A 1 15.32 7.69 -2.50
N SER A 2 15.53 8.11 -1.25
CA SER A 2 15.50 7.18 -0.12
C SER A 2 14.05 6.81 0.23
N HIS A 3 13.73 5.53 0.23
CA HIS A 3 12.46 5.01 0.73
C HIS A 3 12.43 5.06 2.27
N PRO A 4 11.25 5.09 2.91
CA PRO A 4 11.16 4.93 4.35
C PRO A 4 11.81 3.61 4.78
N LYS A 5 12.44 3.61 5.96
CA LYS A 5 13.03 2.39 6.54
C LYS A 5 12.03 1.63 7.41
N GLU A 6 10.95 2.30 7.82
CA GLU A 6 9.93 1.76 8.70
C GLU A 6 8.58 2.42 8.41
N VAL A 7 7.49 1.66 8.49
CA VAL A 7 6.11 2.16 8.38
C VAL A 7 5.23 1.44 9.39
N GLY A 8 4.51 2.17 10.24
CA GLY A 8 3.56 1.57 11.19
C GLY A 8 4.17 0.52 12.14
N GLY A 9 5.44 0.70 12.53
CA GLY A 9 6.20 -0.25 13.35
C GLY A 9 6.83 -1.40 12.58
N TYR A 10 6.67 -1.46 11.25
CA TYR A 10 7.25 -2.49 10.39
C TYR A 10 8.54 -2.01 9.73
N LYS A 11 9.65 -2.68 10.05
CA LYS A 11 10.92 -2.46 9.36
C LYS A 11 10.83 -2.94 7.91
N LEU A 12 11.12 -2.06 6.96
CA LEU A 12 11.06 -2.36 5.54
C LEU A 12 12.37 -3.00 5.06
N GLY A 13 12.23 -4.05 4.26
CA GLY A 13 13.32 -4.67 3.52
C GLY A 13 13.54 -4.00 2.16
N SER A 14 13.94 -4.81 1.18
CA SER A 14 14.06 -4.38 -0.22
C SER A 14 12.72 -3.91 -0.79
N LEU A 15 12.78 -2.94 -1.70
CA LEU A 15 11.68 -2.62 -2.60
C LEU A 15 11.59 -3.73 -3.65
N SER A 16 10.54 -4.56 -3.58
CA SER A 16 10.35 -5.68 -4.50
C SER A 16 9.83 -5.19 -5.86
N ILE A 17 8.92 -4.21 -5.86
CA ILE A 17 8.40 -3.56 -7.07
C ILE A 17 7.82 -2.18 -6.77
N GLU A 18 7.94 -1.27 -7.75
CA GLU A 18 7.27 0.03 -7.72
C GLU A 18 6.36 0.21 -8.94
N GLY A 19 5.08 0.46 -8.68
CA GLY A 19 4.10 0.84 -9.69
C GLY A 19 3.80 2.33 -9.68
N LYS A 20 2.84 2.74 -10.52
CA LYS A 20 2.41 4.15 -10.63
C LYS A 20 1.94 4.75 -9.31
N THR A 21 1.20 3.98 -8.49
CA THR A 21 0.52 4.51 -7.29
C THR A 21 0.87 3.80 -5.99
N LYS A 22 1.68 2.74 -6.04
CA LYS A 22 2.08 1.92 -4.88
C LYS A 22 3.51 1.43 -5.01
N GLN A 23 4.14 1.19 -3.87
CA GLN A 23 5.42 0.49 -3.71
C GLN A 23 5.17 -0.76 -2.87
N VAL A 24 5.88 -1.84 -3.16
CA VAL A 24 5.81 -3.10 -2.41
C VAL A 24 7.17 -3.35 -1.79
N PHE A 25 7.21 -3.45 -0.47
CA PHE A 25 8.41 -3.74 0.30
C PHE A 25 8.32 -5.12 0.93
N ASP A 26 9.46 -5.81 0.97
CA ASP A 26 9.59 -7.01 1.77
C ASP A 26 9.50 -6.67 3.26
N LEU A 27 9.01 -7.62 4.07
CA LEU A 27 9.02 -7.53 5.53
C LEU A 27 9.96 -8.62 6.10
N PRO A 28 11.25 -8.32 6.32
CA PRO A 28 12.24 -9.33 6.74
C PRO A 28 11.88 -10.04 8.05
N GLU A 29 11.19 -9.34 8.95
CA GLU A 29 10.75 -9.86 10.25
C GLU A 29 9.41 -10.62 10.17
N HIS A 30 8.77 -10.63 8.99
CA HIS A 30 7.49 -11.30 8.73
C HIS A 30 7.53 -12.08 7.41
N PRO A 31 8.18 -13.26 7.37
CA PRO A 31 8.23 -14.10 6.18
C PRO A 31 6.84 -14.39 5.60
N GLY A 32 6.74 -14.39 4.27
CA GLY A 32 5.48 -14.58 3.55
C GLY A 32 4.58 -13.35 3.49
N HIS A 33 5.00 -12.22 4.06
CA HIS A 33 4.26 -10.96 4.02
C HIS A 33 5.04 -9.85 3.33
N CYS A 34 4.32 -8.85 2.85
CA CYS A 34 4.88 -7.62 2.28
C CYS A 34 4.10 -6.41 2.78
N LEU A 35 4.71 -5.22 2.66
CA LEU A 35 4.07 -3.95 2.92
C LEU A 35 3.78 -3.22 1.62
N LEU A 36 2.52 -2.87 1.40
CA LEU A 36 2.08 -2.05 0.27
C LEU A 36 1.98 -0.59 0.72
N LEU A 37 2.93 0.24 0.29
CA LEU A 37 2.93 1.68 0.56
C LEU A 37 2.24 2.42 -0.58
N ASN A 38 1.17 3.15 -0.29
CA ASN A 38 0.49 3.99 -1.28
C ASN A 38 1.28 5.28 -1.52
N LYS A 39 1.15 5.86 -2.73
CA LYS A 39 1.72 7.17 -3.08
C LYS A 39 0.61 8.20 -3.26
N ASP A 40 0.91 9.46 -2.95
CA ASP A 40 0.12 10.66 -3.33
C ASP A 40 0.24 10.97 -4.81
N ARG A 41 0.01 9.96 -5.65
CA ARG A 41 0.06 10.05 -7.10
C ARG A 41 -1.20 9.44 -7.70
N ILE A 42 -1.75 10.15 -8.67
CA ILE A 42 -2.90 9.71 -9.48
C ILE A 42 -2.51 9.69 -10.96
N THR A 43 -2.99 8.71 -11.70
CA THR A 43 -2.65 8.54 -13.13
C THR A 43 -3.87 8.11 -13.95
N ALA A 44 -3.96 8.55 -15.20
CA ALA A 44 -4.99 8.14 -16.16
C ALA A 44 -4.39 7.93 -17.56
N GLY A 45 -5.07 7.12 -18.39
CA GLY A 45 -4.62 6.80 -19.75
C GLY A 45 -3.24 6.15 -19.78
N ASP A 46 -3.07 5.04 -19.06
CA ASP A 46 -1.78 4.33 -18.90
C ASP A 46 -0.60 5.12 -18.36
N GLY A 47 -0.84 6.32 -17.84
CA GLY A 47 0.19 7.20 -17.30
C GLY A 47 0.45 8.43 -18.16
N VAL A 48 -0.26 8.58 -19.30
CA VAL A 48 -0.24 9.79 -20.13
C VAL A 48 -0.58 11.03 -19.32
N LYS A 49 -1.51 10.90 -18.36
CA LYS A 49 -1.83 11.96 -17.39
C LYS A 49 -1.41 11.51 -16.00
N ALA A 50 -0.61 12.31 -15.30
CA ALA A 50 -0.18 12.04 -13.93
C ALA A 50 -0.09 13.34 -13.13
N HIS A 51 -0.55 13.30 -11.88
CA HIS A 51 -0.44 14.41 -10.93
C HIS A 51 -0.06 13.87 -9.56
N ASP A 52 0.67 14.69 -8.81
CA ASP A 52 0.73 14.51 -7.36
C ASP A 52 -0.59 15.05 -6.78
N LEU A 53 -1.18 14.29 -5.87
CA LEU A 53 -2.47 14.59 -5.27
C LEU A 53 -2.36 14.32 -3.77
N GLU A 54 -2.11 15.38 -3.01
CA GLU A 54 -1.93 15.32 -1.57
C GLU A 54 -3.14 14.67 -0.88
N GLY A 55 -2.89 13.79 0.10
CA GLY A 55 -3.92 13.11 0.88
C GLY A 55 -4.58 11.92 0.17
N LYS A 56 -4.31 11.70 -1.12
CA LYS A 56 -4.79 10.52 -1.87
C LYS A 56 -4.31 9.22 -1.23
N VAL A 57 -3.11 9.21 -0.64
CA VAL A 57 -2.50 8.06 0.04
C VAL A 57 -3.41 7.56 1.15
N ALA A 58 -3.85 8.46 2.05
CA ALA A 58 -4.71 8.15 3.19
C ALA A 58 -6.06 7.63 2.71
N ILE A 59 -6.70 8.34 1.78
CA ILE A 59 -8.02 7.98 1.25
C ILE A 59 -7.98 6.61 0.56
N SER A 60 -6.97 6.36 -0.28
CA SER A 60 -6.81 5.08 -0.97
C SER A 60 -6.60 3.93 0.02
N ASN A 61 -5.78 4.15 1.04
CA ASN A 61 -5.43 3.14 2.02
C ASN A 61 -6.64 2.78 2.91
N GLN A 62 -7.35 3.78 3.41
CA GLN A 62 -8.56 3.60 4.23
C GLN A 62 -9.68 2.92 3.45
N THR A 63 -9.93 3.35 2.20
CA THR A 63 -10.95 2.74 1.34
C THR A 63 -10.62 1.27 1.08
N ASN A 64 -9.36 0.97 0.74
CA ASN A 64 -8.90 -0.39 0.51
C ASN A 64 -9.08 -1.27 1.75
N ALA A 65 -8.66 -0.79 2.93
CA ALA A 65 -8.82 -1.52 4.18
C ALA A 65 -10.29 -1.83 4.48
N LYS A 66 -11.20 -0.85 4.31
CA LYS A 66 -12.63 -1.04 4.55
C LYS A 66 -13.26 -2.06 3.60
N VAL A 67 -12.92 -2.01 2.32
CA VAL A 67 -13.38 -3.01 1.34
C VAL A 67 -12.90 -4.41 1.73
N PHE A 68 -11.62 -4.57 2.09
CA PHE A 68 -11.11 -5.88 2.48
C PHE A 68 -11.68 -6.40 3.81
N GLU A 69 -11.98 -5.52 4.77
CA GLU A 69 -12.72 -5.88 5.99
C GLU A 69 -14.11 -6.44 5.66
N ILE A 70 -14.83 -5.83 4.71
CA ILE A 70 -16.14 -6.32 4.24
C ILE A 70 -15.99 -7.69 3.57
N LEU A 71 -15.01 -7.85 2.66
CA LEU A 71 -14.77 -9.13 1.98
C LEU A 71 -14.42 -10.24 2.97
N LYS A 72 -13.62 -9.94 3.99
CA LYS A 72 -13.31 -10.87 5.09
C LYS A 72 -14.56 -11.23 5.88
N GLY A 73 -15.43 -10.27 6.17
CA GLY A 73 -16.72 -10.52 6.83
C GLY A 73 -17.67 -11.40 6.02
N ALA A 74 -17.49 -11.46 4.70
CA ALA A 74 -18.22 -12.34 3.78
C ALA A 74 -17.50 -13.68 3.52
N ASP A 75 -16.48 -14.03 4.32
CA ASP A 75 -15.66 -15.25 4.18
C ASP A 75 -14.93 -15.39 2.82
N ILE A 76 -14.65 -14.27 2.17
CA ILE A 76 -13.88 -14.25 0.93
C ILE A 76 -12.39 -14.21 1.27
N LYS A 77 -11.63 -15.18 0.73
CA LYS A 77 -10.17 -15.23 0.87
C LYS A 77 -9.53 -14.09 0.08
N THR A 78 -8.73 -13.28 0.77
CA THR A 78 -8.02 -12.13 0.18
C THR A 78 -6.58 -12.09 0.67
N ALA A 79 -5.73 -11.33 -0.03
CA ALA A 79 -4.34 -11.08 0.38
C ALA A 79 -4.20 -9.89 1.34
N PHE A 80 -5.25 -9.56 2.11
CA PHE A 80 -5.24 -8.48 3.09
C PHE A 80 -5.14 -9.03 4.51
N VAL A 81 -4.12 -8.61 5.25
CA VAL A 81 -3.93 -8.98 6.65
C VAL A 81 -4.51 -7.92 7.57
N LYS A 82 -4.02 -6.68 7.45
CA LYS A 82 -4.48 -5.50 8.19
C LYS A 82 -3.90 -4.22 7.59
N MET A 83 -4.43 -3.08 8.02
CA MET A 83 -3.82 -1.77 7.77
C MET A 83 -2.62 -1.57 8.72
N ALA A 84 -1.46 -1.21 8.17
CA ALA A 84 -0.23 -1.00 8.95
C ALA A 84 -0.15 0.40 9.59
N SER A 85 -0.56 1.43 8.84
CA SER A 85 -0.63 2.84 9.26
C SER A 85 -1.75 3.55 8.50
N ALA A 86 -2.15 4.75 8.94
CA ALA A 86 -3.15 5.55 8.22
C ALA A 86 -2.63 6.12 6.89
N THR A 87 -1.30 6.32 6.79
CA THR A 87 -0.58 6.89 5.63
C THR A 87 0.66 6.07 5.33
#